data_AF-A0A1V9Y404-F1
#
_entry.id   AF-A0A1V9Y404-F1
#
_cell.length_a   1.000
_cell.length_b   1.000
_cell.length_c   1.000
_cell.angle_alpha   90.00
_cell.angle_beta   90.00
_cell.angle_gamma   90.00
#
_symmetry.space_group_name_H-M   'P 1'
#
loop_
_entity.id
_entity.type
_entity.pdbx_description
1 polymer ?
#
loop_
_entity_poly.entity_id
_entity_poly.type
_entity_poly.pdbx_seq_one_letter_code
_entity_poly.pdbx_strand_id
1 'polypeptide(L)'
;LCKAHGGSRTCTHPGCTNKDVGRGFCVSHGGGTKCAIAGCEKVERGGGYCKAHGGGKRCTRDDCNAWALHGGLCPTHKFEPPPRPVLALDVPRYLCQFEKCPKIDLGNGYCKEHGGKRQCMRDGCNKAQQSKKLCREHGGSRLCSIEGCNKTAQYQQLCKGHGGKRKCTVEGCENAVKTAGHCIRHGGGTKCQTEGCQGVDRGGGHCKAHGGGKKCSHPTCRQWVLGGGLCSQHLPDPIQSNRSTKVTKTIIKQAPEQATTPPDSIATPSAPLLTSILPSAPDVDQYIQHQYSQQQQSVPFEPSHRQSLTDQHVQ
;
A
#
# COMPACT_ATOMS: atom_id res chain seq x y z
N LEU A 1 31.31 0.76 -25.81
CA LEU A 1 30.47 0.60 -24.60
C LEU A 1 29.26 -0.27 -24.97
N CYS A 2 29.00 -1.41 -24.31
CA CYS A 2 27.86 -2.29 -24.66
C CYS A 2 26.56 -1.84 -23.96
N LYS A 3 25.38 -2.35 -24.39
CA LYS A 3 24.07 -2.03 -23.78
C LYS A 3 24.04 -2.27 -22.26
N ALA A 4 24.73 -3.32 -21.77
CA ALA A 4 24.81 -3.65 -20.34
C ALA A 4 25.76 -2.72 -19.56
N HIS A 5 26.73 -2.09 -20.23
CA HIS A 5 27.68 -1.15 -19.65
C HIS A 5 27.32 0.32 -19.96
N GLY A 6 26.05 0.63 -20.24
CA GLY A 6 25.57 2.01 -20.41
C GLY A 6 25.67 2.58 -21.84
N GLY A 7 26.14 1.80 -22.81
CA GLY A 7 26.20 2.19 -24.21
C GLY A 7 24.85 2.06 -24.90
N SER A 8 23.93 3.01 -24.70
CA SER A 8 22.73 3.14 -25.54
C SER A 8 22.91 4.28 -26.53
N ARG A 9 22.97 3.96 -27.82
CA ARG A 9 22.97 4.96 -28.90
C ARG A 9 21.57 5.58 -29.04
N THR A 10 21.50 6.81 -29.52
CA THR A 10 20.25 7.49 -29.88
C THR A 10 19.90 7.21 -31.34
N CYS A 11 18.62 7.34 -31.67
CA CYS A 11 18.15 7.24 -33.04
C CYS A 11 18.81 8.33 -33.90
N THR A 12 19.31 7.95 -35.08
CA THR A 12 19.97 8.83 -36.05
C THR A 12 18.95 9.66 -36.85
N HIS A 13 17.64 9.38 -36.72
CA HIS A 13 16.62 10.18 -37.38
C HIS A 13 16.63 11.63 -36.85
N PRO A 14 16.60 12.65 -37.74
CA PRO A 14 16.62 14.06 -37.34
C PRO A 14 15.55 14.36 -36.28
N GLY A 15 15.96 15.04 -35.20
CA GLY A 15 15.06 15.43 -34.10
C GLY A 15 14.55 14.30 -33.21
N CYS A 16 14.99 13.05 -33.40
CA CYS A 16 14.52 11.93 -32.60
C CYS A 16 15.37 11.71 -31.34
N THR A 17 14.75 11.79 -30.17
CA THR A 17 15.40 11.51 -28.87
C THR A 17 15.25 10.06 -28.41
N ASN A 18 14.59 9.22 -29.22
CA ASN A 18 14.37 7.81 -28.89
C ASN A 18 15.68 7.02 -28.96
N LYS A 19 15.73 5.91 -28.23
CA LYS A 19 16.90 5.02 -28.19
C LYS A 19 17.00 4.19 -29.48
N ASP A 20 18.22 4.06 -30.00
CA ASP A 20 18.57 3.11 -31.05
C ASP A 20 18.42 1.68 -30.51
N VAL A 21 17.55 0.91 -31.16
CA VAL A 21 17.32 -0.50 -30.83
C VAL A 21 18.05 -1.45 -31.78
N GLY A 22 18.64 -0.93 -32.87
CA GLY A 22 19.42 -1.63 -33.87
C GLY A 22 19.44 -0.85 -35.20
N ARG A 23 20.54 -0.94 -35.95
CA ARG A 23 20.78 -0.24 -37.23
C ARG A 23 20.67 1.30 -37.16
N GLY A 24 20.92 1.91 -36.00
CA GLY A 24 20.93 3.37 -35.85
C GLY A 24 19.53 3.99 -35.69
N PHE A 25 18.47 3.19 -35.64
CA PHE A 25 17.10 3.69 -35.56
C PHE A 25 16.36 3.19 -34.32
N CYS A 26 15.39 3.98 -33.85
CA CYS A 26 14.42 3.53 -32.86
C CYS A 26 13.34 2.65 -33.51
N VAL A 27 12.50 2.00 -32.69
CA VAL A 27 11.44 1.10 -33.17
C VAL A 27 10.51 1.77 -34.20
N SER A 28 10.16 3.05 -33.99
CA SER A 28 9.28 3.79 -34.90
C SER A 28 9.96 4.18 -36.22
N HIS A 29 11.28 4.35 -36.21
CA HIS A 29 12.07 4.71 -37.41
C HIS A 29 12.73 3.48 -38.06
N GLY A 30 12.18 2.28 -37.85
CA GLY A 30 12.64 1.06 -38.53
C GLY A 30 13.77 0.29 -37.82
N GLY A 31 14.09 0.67 -36.58
CA GLY A 31 15.04 -0.02 -35.73
C GLY A 31 14.55 -1.40 -35.24
N GLY A 32 15.52 -2.31 -35.04
CA GLY A 32 15.27 -3.68 -34.57
C GLY A 32 15.11 -4.70 -35.71
N THR A 33 15.43 -5.97 -35.44
CA THR A 33 15.36 -7.04 -36.46
C THR A 33 13.94 -7.20 -37.01
N LYS A 34 13.81 -7.43 -38.32
CA LYS A 34 12.51 -7.61 -38.98
C LYS A 34 12.08 -9.07 -38.86
N CYS A 35 10.79 -9.31 -38.96
CA CYS A 35 10.24 -10.66 -39.03
C CYS A 35 10.88 -11.44 -40.19
N ALA A 36 11.23 -12.70 -39.97
CA ALA A 36 11.86 -13.57 -40.97
C ALA A 36 10.90 -14.00 -42.11
N ILE A 37 9.62 -13.69 -42.03
CA ILE A 37 8.66 -13.97 -43.10
C ILE A 37 8.82 -12.92 -44.19
N ALA A 38 9.03 -13.39 -45.42
CA ALA A 38 9.17 -12.57 -46.60
C ALA A 38 7.99 -11.60 -46.72
N GLY A 39 8.29 -10.32 -46.94
CA GLY A 39 7.29 -9.24 -47.04
C GLY A 39 6.72 -8.74 -45.70
N CYS A 40 7.18 -9.22 -44.55
CA CYS A 40 6.71 -8.73 -43.25
C CYS A 40 7.60 -7.64 -42.65
N GLU A 41 7.13 -6.39 -42.64
CA GLU A 41 7.88 -5.24 -42.12
C GLU A 41 7.85 -5.09 -40.58
N LYS A 42 7.07 -5.95 -39.91
CA LYS A 42 6.90 -5.94 -38.45
C LYS A 42 8.19 -6.38 -37.77
N VAL A 43 8.47 -5.75 -36.63
CA VAL A 43 9.69 -6.03 -35.84
C VAL A 43 9.57 -7.39 -35.15
N GLU A 44 10.66 -8.15 -35.19
CA GLU A 44 10.85 -9.43 -34.49
C GLU A 44 10.70 -9.23 -32.97
N ARG A 45 9.99 -10.15 -32.31
CA ARG A 45 9.78 -10.14 -30.86
C ARG A 45 10.43 -11.34 -30.14
N GLY A 46 11.22 -12.13 -30.86
CA GLY A 46 11.95 -13.32 -30.38
C GLY A 46 11.61 -14.54 -31.23
N GLY A 47 12.61 -15.38 -31.49
CA GLY A 47 12.48 -16.59 -32.32
C GLY A 47 12.40 -16.32 -33.82
N GLY A 48 12.87 -15.15 -34.31
CA GLY A 48 12.87 -14.80 -35.73
C GLY A 48 11.58 -14.16 -36.24
N TYR A 49 10.49 -14.18 -35.47
CA TYR A 49 9.17 -13.75 -35.95
C TYR A 49 8.62 -12.51 -35.22
N CYS A 50 7.67 -11.83 -35.85
CA CYS A 50 6.88 -10.78 -35.21
C CYS A 50 5.71 -11.37 -34.41
N LYS A 51 5.02 -10.55 -33.62
CA LYS A 51 3.87 -10.99 -32.80
C LYS A 51 2.79 -11.75 -33.58
N ALA A 52 2.49 -11.31 -34.81
CA ALA A 52 1.47 -11.95 -35.65
C ALA A 52 1.92 -13.30 -36.22
N HIS A 53 3.23 -13.49 -36.35
CA HIS A 53 3.83 -14.69 -36.93
C HIS A 53 4.46 -15.60 -35.86
N GLY A 54 3.99 -15.52 -34.61
CA GLY A 54 4.44 -16.40 -33.52
C GLY A 54 5.67 -15.91 -32.74
N GLY A 55 6.09 -14.67 -32.95
CA GLY A 55 7.23 -14.07 -32.27
C GLY A 55 7.02 -13.79 -30.78
N GLY A 56 8.04 -14.10 -29.98
CA GLY A 56 8.05 -13.92 -28.52
C GLY A 56 7.71 -15.19 -27.74
N LYS A 57 7.77 -15.12 -26.40
CA LYS A 57 7.53 -16.29 -25.54
C LYS A 57 6.04 -16.67 -25.53
N ARG A 58 5.76 -17.96 -25.71
CA ARG A 58 4.42 -18.52 -25.57
C ARG A 58 4.14 -18.89 -24.12
N CYS A 59 2.87 -19.08 -23.80
CA CYS A 59 2.47 -19.60 -22.52
C CYS A 59 3.09 -20.99 -22.31
N THR A 60 3.65 -21.23 -21.12
CA THR A 60 4.24 -22.52 -20.73
C THR A 60 3.18 -23.56 -20.39
N ARG A 61 1.89 -23.21 -20.41
CA ARG A 61 0.81 -24.13 -20.08
C ARG A 61 0.49 -25.00 -21.30
N ASP A 62 0.28 -26.29 -21.05
CA ASP A 62 -0.09 -27.25 -22.08
C ASP A 62 -1.32 -26.75 -22.86
N ASP A 63 -1.28 -26.94 -24.17
CA ASP A 63 -2.29 -26.49 -25.13
C ASP A 63 -2.56 -24.97 -25.16
N CYS A 64 -1.68 -24.15 -24.57
CA CYS A 64 -1.82 -22.71 -24.59
C CYS A 64 -0.83 -22.02 -25.53
N ASN A 65 -1.37 -21.57 -26.65
CA ASN A 65 -0.63 -20.79 -27.64
C ASN A 65 -0.71 -19.26 -27.40
N ALA A 66 -1.23 -18.80 -26.27
CA ALA A 66 -1.30 -17.37 -25.99
C ALA A 66 0.10 -16.77 -25.74
N TRP A 67 0.25 -15.47 -25.99
CA TRP A 67 1.52 -14.76 -25.78
C TRP A 67 1.77 -14.51 -24.28
N ALA A 68 2.96 -14.85 -23.80
CA ALA A 68 3.37 -14.64 -22.42
C ALA A 68 3.94 -13.24 -22.21
N LEU A 69 3.50 -12.56 -21.14
CA LEU A 69 4.01 -11.22 -20.79
C LEU A 69 5.37 -11.33 -20.08
N HIS A 70 5.37 -11.99 -18.92
CA HIS A 70 6.53 -12.19 -18.05
C HIS A 70 6.37 -13.52 -17.30
N GLY A 71 7.47 -14.24 -17.07
CA GLY A 71 7.44 -15.50 -16.32
C GLY A 71 6.84 -16.69 -17.08
N GLY A 72 6.71 -16.60 -18.41
CA GLY A 72 6.24 -17.72 -19.24
C GLY A 72 4.73 -17.92 -19.27
N LEU A 73 3.92 -17.11 -18.58
CA LEU A 73 2.45 -17.25 -18.60
C LEU A 73 1.76 -16.11 -19.36
N CYS A 74 0.66 -16.45 -20.04
CA CYS A 74 -0.19 -15.49 -20.74
C CYS A 74 -1.10 -14.72 -19.76
N PRO A 75 -1.75 -13.61 -20.19
CA PRO A 75 -2.59 -12.82 -19.31
C PRO A 75 -3.73 -13.61 -18.64
N THR A 76 -4.28 -14.64 -19.29
CA THR A 76 -5.33 -15.49 -18.73
C THR A 76 -4.76 -16.48 -17.71
N HIS A 77 -3.67 -17.18 -18.05
CA HIS A 77 -3.02 -18.15 -17.16
C HIS A 77 -2.14 -17.52 -16.07
N LYS A 78 -1.95 -16.19 -16.09
CA LYS A 78 -1.32 -15.46 -14.99
C LYS A 78 -2.21 -15.38 -13.74
N PHE A 79 -3.53 -15.39 -13.92
CA PHE A 79 -4.50 -15.30 -12.84
C PHE A 79 -5.10 -16.63 -12.47
N GLU A 80 -4.87 -17.67 -13.28
CA GLU A 80 -5.27 -19.01 -12.91
C GLU A 80 -4.41 -19.44 -11.72
N PRO A 81 -4.99 -19.65 -10.53
CA PRO A 81 -4.24 -20.26 -9.44
C PRO A 81 -3.71 -21.60 -9.95
N PRO A 82 -2.49 -22.01 -9.58
CA PRO A 82 -1.99 -23.33 -9.94
C PRO A 82 -3.06 -24.37 -9.59
N PRO A 83 -3.25 -25.44 -10.41
CA PRO A 83 -4.15 -26.51 -10.03
C PRO A 83 -3.79 -26.93 -8.61
N ARG A 84 -4.81 -26.92 -7.74
CA ARG A 84 -4.65 -27.24 -6.31
C ARG A 84 -3.88 -28.56 -6.26
N PRO A 85 -2.65 -28.62 -5.70
CA PRO A 85 -2.04 -29.91 -5.47
C PRO A 85 -2.98 -30.64 -4.52
N VAL A 86 -3.57 -31.70 -5.04
CA VAL A 86 -4.39 -32.60 -4.25
C VAL A 86 -3.42 -33.26 -3.28
N LEU A 87 -3.65 -33.04 -1.98
CA LEU A 87 -2.94 -33.65 -0.85
C LEU A 87 -1.52 -33.12 -0.57
N ALA A 88 -1.46 -32.02 0.19
CA ALA A 88 -0.53 -31.94 1.31
C ALA A 88 -1.19 -31.10 2.41
N LEU A 89 -1.17 -31.60 3.65
CA LEU A 89 -1.64 -30.94 4.86
C LEU A 89 -0.78 -29.72 5.27
N ASP A 90 0.01 -29.17 4.35
CA ASP A 90 0.88 -28.03 4.58
C ASP A 90 0.33 -26.80 3.86
N VAL A 91 0.06 -25.75 4.63
CA VAL A 91 -0.33 -24.42 4.14
C VAL A 91 0.61 -24.04 2.99
N PRO A 92 0.07 -23.68 1.80
CA PRO A 92 0.92 -23.31 0.67
C PRO A 92 1.92 -22.24 1.10
N ARG A 93 3.22 -22.49 0.94
CA ARG A 93 4.34 -21.65 1.40
C ARG A 93 4.32 -20.18 0.93
N TYR A 94 3.36 -19.81 0.07
CA TYR A 94 3.11 -18.43 -0.35
C TYR A 94 2.10 -17.68 0.54
N LEU A 95 1.43 -18.36 1.47
CA LEU A 95 0.54 -17.78 2.47
C LEU A 95 1.28 -17.57 3.78
N CYS A 96 0.77 -16.63 4.56
CA CYS A 96 1.20 -16.42 5.92
C CYS A 96 1.00 -17.69 6.74
N GLN A 97 2.06 -18.13 7.40
CA GLN A 97 2.11 -19.31 8.26
C GLN A 97 1.37 -19.10 9.60
N PHE A 98 0.85 -17.90 9.85
CA PHE A 98 -0.01 -17.66 11.00
C PHE A 98 -1.33 -18.40 10.82
N GLU A 99 -1.81 -19.06 11.88
CA GLU A 99 -2.95 -19.96 11.83
C GLU A 99 -4.13 -19.36 11.05
N LYS A 100 -4.56 -20.08 10.01
CA LYS A 100 -5.71 -19.73 9.14
C LYS A 100 -5.63 -18.32 8.52
N CYS A 101 -4.44 -17.75 8.33
CA CYS A 101 -4.29 -16.44 7.70
C CYS A 101 -4.29 -16.56 6.16
N PRO A 102 -5.29 -15.99 5.45
CA PRO A 102 -5.35 -16.06 3.98
C PRO A 102 -4.43 -15.04 3.29
N LYS A 103 -3.65 -14.25 4.04
CA LYS A 103 -2.81 -13.18 3.50
C LYS A 103 -1.50 -13.76 2.98
N ILE A 104 -0.99 -13.16 1.91
CA ILE A 104 0.24 -13.57 1.23
C ILE A 104 1.46 -13.35 2.13
N ASP A 105 2.41 -14.29 2.11
CA ASP A 105 3.73 -14.17 2.72
C ASP A 105 4.56 -13.10 1.99
N LEU A 106 5.00 -12.08 2.73
CA LEU A 106 5.82 -10.98 2.21
C LEU A 106 7.32 -11.21 2.38
N GLY A 107 7.70 -12.38 2.91
CA GLY A 107 9.04 -12.80 3.23
C GLY A 107 9.17 -13.13 4.72
N ASN A 108 9.81 -14.26 5.00
CA ASN A 108 9.99 -14.87 6.33
C ASN A 108 8.75 -15.64 6.85
N GLY A 109 7.84 -16.08 5.97
CA GLY A 109 6.73 -16.96 6.35
C GLY A 109 5.48 -16.24 6.86
N TYR A 110 5.42 -14.90 6.83
CA TYR A 110 4.31 -14.15 7.41
C TYR A 110 3.81 -13.02 6.50
N CYS A 111 2.57 -12.56 6.74
CA CYS A 111 2.03 -11.39 6.07
C CYS A 111 2.44 -10.09 6.78
N LYS A 112 2.07 -8.94 6.20
CA LYS A 112 2.39 -7.60 6.74
C LYS A 112 1.97 -7.40 8.20
N GLU A 113 0.87 -8.02 8.62
CA GLU A 113 0.31 -7.86 9.96
C GLU A 113 0.96 -8.83 10.95
N HIS A 114 1.29 -10.04 10.50
CA HIS A 114 1.96 -11.05 11.32
C HIS A 114 3.50 -10.98 11.23
N GLY A 115 4.05 -9.79 10.91
CA GLY A 115 5.50 -9.57 10.99
C GLY A 115 6.32 -9.96 9.76
N GLY A 116 5.69 -10.31 8.63
CA GLY A 116 6.36 -10.64 7.36
C GLY A 116 7.11 -9.51 6.66
N LYS A 117 7.33 -8.40 7.36
CA LYS A 117 8.12 -7.30 6.83
C LYS A 117 9.57 -7.71 6.96
N ARG A 118 10.23 -7.97 5.82
CA ARG A 118 11.63 -8.36 5.83
C ARG A 118 12.47 -7.32 6.59
N GLN A 119 13.40 -7.78 7.40
CA GLN A 119 14.24 -6.93 8.23
C GLN A 119 15.39 -6.32 7.42
N CYS A 120 15.95 -5.24 7.95
CA CYS A 120 17.15 -4.60 7.45
C CYS A 120 18.33 -5.58 7.47
N MET A 121 19.13 -5.57 6.40
CA MET A 121 20.31 -6.41 6.26
C MET A 121 21.47 -6.02 7.19
N ARG A 122 21.49 -4.81 7.73
CA ARG A 122 22.52 -4.42 8.71
C ARG A 122 22.38 -5.23 9.99
N ASP A 123 23.49 -5.81 10.43
CA ASP A 123 23.58 -6.60 11.65
C ASP A 123 23.00 -5.86 12.87
N GLY A 124 22.23 -6.56 13.70
CA GLY A 124 21.53 -5.99 14.86
C GLY A 124 20.36 -5.05 14.54
N CYS A 125 19.93 -4.87 13.29
CA CYS A 125 18.85 -3.95 12.92
C CYS A 125 17.49 -4.64 12.70
N ASN A 126 16.56 -4.47 13.64
CA ASN A 126 15.20 -5.01 13.54
C ASN A 126 14.22 -4.14 12.71
N LYS A 127 14.69 -3.05 12.08
CA LYS A 127 13.82 -2.15 11.31
C LYS A 127 13.46 -2.79 9.97
N ALA A 128 12.23 -2.57 9.51
CA ALA A 128 11.78 -3.07 8.22
C ALA A 128 12.66 -2.54 7.08
N GLN A 129 13.06 -3.43 6.17
CA GLN A 129 13.78 -3.04 4.96
C GLN A 129 12.88 -2.28 4.00
N GLN A 130 13.51 -1.42 3.22
CA GLN A 130 12.90 -0.67 2.14
C GLN A 130 13.62 -1.03 0.83
N SER A 131 14.21 -0.06 0.14
CA SER A 131 15.05 -0.34 -1.03
C SER A 131 16.42 -0.88 -0.60
N LYS A 132 17.09 -1.60 -1.52
CA LYS A 132 18.45 -2.14 -1.30
C LYS A 132 18.60 -3.05 -0.05
N LYS A 133 17.51 -3.66 0.43
CA LYS A 133 17.48 -4.53 1.63
C LYS A 133 17.89 -3.81 2.94
N LEU A 134 17.87 -2.49 2.98
CA LEU A 134 18.25 -1.68 4.13
C LEU A 134 17.04 -0.92 4.67
N CYS A 135 17.04 -0.57 5.95
CA CYS A 135 16.00 0.30 6.52
C CYS A 135 16.26 1.78 6.17
N ARG A 136 15.30 2.64 6.49
CA ARG A 136 15.36 4.09 6.21
C ARG A 136 16.69 4.75 6.67
N GLU A 137 17.15 4.41 7.87
CA GLU A 137 18.36 4.98 8.48
C GLU A 137 19.64 4.36 7.94
N HIS A 138 19.59 3.10 7.49
CA HIS A 138 20.73 2.41 6.88
C HIS A 138 20.79 2.60 5.36
N GLY A 139 20.16 3.64 4.81
CA GLY A 139 20.24 3.97 3.38
C GLY A 139 19.17 3.29 2.49
N GLY A 140 18.14 2.71 3.10
CA GLY A 140 16.97 2.14 2.41
C GLY A 140 16.04 3.19 1.77
N SER A 141 16.27 4.47 2.03
CA SER A 141 15.67 5.60 1.33
C SER A 141 16.66 6.75 1.21
N ARG A 142 16.48 7.62 0.21
CA ARG A 142 17.21 8.88 0.15
C ARG A 142 16.63 9.84 1.18
N LEU A 143 17.47 10.40 2.04
CA LEU A 143 17.06 11.39 3.04
C LEU A 143 17.11 12.80 2.45
N CYS A 144 16.39 13.71 3.10
CA CYS A 144 16.42 15.12 2.75
C CYS A 144 17.84 15.68 2.91
N SER A 145 18.29 16.46 1.93
CA SER A 145 19.62 17.09 1.92
C SER A 145 19.79 18.22 2.93
N ILE A 146 18.74 18.58 3.68
CA ILE A 146 18.81 19.61 4.71
C ILE A 146 19.37 18.95 5.97
N GLU A 147 20.41 19.54 6.53
CA GLU A 147 21.06 19.06 7.75
C GLU A 147 20.04 18.89 8.89
N GLY A 148 20.15 17.77 9.63
CA GLY A 148 19.21 17.41 10.68
C GLY A 148 17.83 16.91 10.19
N CYS A 149 17.59 16.80 8.88
CA CYS A 149 16.30 16.33 8.35
C CYS A 149 16.25 14.82 8.06
N ASN A 150 15.61 14.06 8.95
CA ASN A 150 15.39 12.61 8.80
C ASN A 150 14.20 12.23 7.88
N LYS A 151 13.60 13.19 7.17
CA LYS A 151 12.46 12.94 6.28
C LYS A 151 12.96 12.42 4.94
N THR A 152 12.27 11.44 4.36
CA THR A 152 12.61 10.90 3.03
C THR A 152 12.50 11.98 1.95
N ALA A 153 13.54 12.12 1.14
CA ALA A 153 13.58 12.99 -0.02
C ALA A 153 12.63 12.49 -1.11
N GLN A 154 12.05 13.44 -1.84
CA GLN A 154 11.09 13.20 -2.90
C GLN A 154 11.66 13.73 -4.22
N TYR A 155 11.66 15.05 -4.39
CA TYR A 155 12.19 15.74 -5.57
C TYR A 155 13.39 16.60 -5.17
N GLN A 156 14.41 16.66 -6.04
CA GLN A 156 15.65 17.42 -5.81
C GLN A 156 16.32 17.13 -4.45
N GLN A 157 16.30 15.88 -4.00
CA GLN A 157 16.85 15.47 -2.70
C GLN A 157 16.23 16.18 -1.47
N LEU A 158 15.07 16.81 -1.62
CA LEU A 158 14.36 17.49 -0.53
C LEU A 158 13.10 16.73 -0.14
N CYS A 159 12.72 16.79 1.13
CA CYS A 159 11.46 16.22 1.60
C CYS A 159 10.28 17.14 1.28
N LYS A 160 9.04 16.62 1.41
CA LYS A 160 7.81 17.40 1.17
C LYS A 160 7.77 18.74 1.94
N GLY A 161 8.23 18.75 3.19
CA GLY A 161 8.27 19.96 4.03
C GLY A 161 9.33 20.97 3.62
N HIS A 162 10.44 20.53 3.03
CA HIS A 162 11.55 21.39 2.59
C HIS A 162 11.50 21.64 1.08
N GLY A 163 10.31 21.63 0.47
CA GLY A 163 10.19 21.97 -0.96
C GLY A 163 10.44 20.83 -1.94
N GLY A 164 10.49 19.58 -1.47
CA GLY A 164 10.56 18.36 -2.29
C GLY A 164 9.29 18.07 -3.09
N LYS A 165 8.81 19.05 -3.85
CA LYS A 165 7.64 19.01 -4.71
C LYS A 165 7.98 19.75 -6.00
N ARG A 166 7.62 19.18 -7.14
CA ARG A 166 7.79 19.87 -8.43
C ARG A 166 6.91 21.10 -8.46
N LYS A 167 7.46 22.27 -8.78
CA LYS A 167 6.71 23.52 -8.96
C LYS A 167 6.05 23.54 -10.34
N CYS A 168 4.91 24.20 -10.44
CA CYS A 168 4.18 24.41 -11.68
C CYS A 168 5.10 25.07 -12.72
N THR A 169 5.02 24.63 -13.97
CA THR A 169 5.84 25.16 -15.08
C THR A 169 5.45 26.58 -15.49
N VAL A 170 4.28 27.07 -15.05
CA VAL A 170 3.85 28.45 -15.32
C VAL A 170 4.70 29.40 -14.48
N GLU A 171 5.27 30.41 -15.14
CA GLU A 171 6.13 31.42 -14.50
C GLU A 171 5.41 32.10 -13.32
N GLY A 172 6.15 32.32 -12.23
CA GLY A 172 5.59 32.90 -10.99
C GLY A 172 4.67 31.98 -10.18
N CYS A 173 4.46 30.72 -10.56
CA CYS A 173 3.57 29.82 -9.84
C CYS A 173 4.31 28.91 -8.83
N GLU A 174 4.08 29.12 -7.54
CA GLU A 174 4.68 28.30 -6.48
C GLU A 174 3.90 27.00 -6.17
N ASN A 175 2.74 26.83 -6.81
CA ASN A 175 1.91 25.67 -6.59
C ASN A 175 2.60 24.39 -7.10
N ALA A 176 2.35 23.29 -6.41
CA ALA A 176 2.90 22.01 -6.82
C ALA A 176 2.21 21.48 -8.08
N VAL A 177 3.01 20.87 -8.97
CA VAL A 177 2.52 20.11 -10.12
C VAL A 177 1.63 18.97 -9.65
N LYS A 178 0.49 18.81 -10.32
CA LYS A 178 -0.37 17.63 -10.20
C LYS A 178 -0.11 16.66 -11.34
N THR A 179 -0.33 17.12 -12.57
CA THR A 179 -0.15 16.33 -13.80
C THR A 179 0.40 17.24 -14.90
N ALA A 180 1.16 16.69 -15.85
CA ALA A 180 1.63 17.39 -17.05
C ALA A 180 2.40 18.71 -16.78
N GLY A 181 3.10 18.83 -15.65
CA GLY A 181 3.86 20.05 -15.32
C GLY A 181 3.01 21.21 -14.77
N HIS A 182 1.68 21.07 -14.69
CA HIS A 182 0.81 22.12 -14.20
C HIS A 182 0.21 21.81 -12.82
N CYS A 183 -0.07 22.87 -12.06
CA CYS A 183 -0.84 22.78 -10.82
C CYS A 183 -2.34 22.77 -11.13
N ILE A 184 -3.18 22.49 -10.12
CA ILE A 184 -4.64 22.39 -10.29
C ILE A 184 -5.30 23.63 -10.91
N ARG A 185 -4.76 24.82 -10.61
CA ARG A 185 -5.25 26.10 -11.15
C ARG A 185 -4.80 26.34 -12.60
N HIS A 186 -3.70 25.71 -13.02
CA HIS A 186 -3.14 25.85 -14.36
C HIS A 186 -3.43 24.63 -15.26
N GLY A 187 -4.51 23.90 -14.98
CA GLY A 187 -4.92 22.74 -15.78
C GLY A 187 -4.26 21.41 -15.40
N GLY A 188 -3.58 21.35 -14.25
CA GLY A 188 -3.05 20.12 -13.67
C GLY A 188 -4.13 19.26 -13.01
N GLY A 189 -4.04 17.94 -13.18
CA GLY A 189 -5.03 16.99 -12.69
C GLY A 189 -5.91 16.46 -13.81
N THR A 190 -6.66 15.39 -13.52
CA THR A 190 -7.57 14.80 -14.49
C THR A 190 -8.74 15.75 -14.73
N LYS A 191 -9.11 15.97 -16.00
CA LYS A 191 -10.26 16.81 -16.36
C LYS A 191 -11.55 16.03 -16.20
N CYS A 192 -12.66 16.74 -15.98
CA CYS A 192 -13.99 16.17 -16.03
C CYS A 192 -14.26 15.57 -17.42
N GLN A 193 -14.83 14.37 -17.47
CA GLN A 193 -15.18 13.66 -18.69
C GLN A 193 -16.41 14.23 -19.40
N THR A 194 -17.24 14.99 -18.68
CA THR A 194 -18.38 15.70 -19.28
C THR A 194 -17.90 16.70 -20.33
N GLU A 195 -18.46 16.61 -21.54
CA GLU A 195 -18.11 17.46 -22.68
C GLU A 195 -18.26 18.95 -22.35
N GLY A 196 -17.28 19.76 -22.77
CA GLY A 196 -17.24 21.20 -22.48
C GLY A 196 -16.92 21.59 -21.03
N CYS A 197 -16.76 20.63 -20.10
CA CYS A 197 -16.47 20.94 -18.70
C CYS A 197 -14.98 21.24 -18.47
N GLN A 198 -14.68 22.45 -17.99
CA GLN A 198 -13.33 22.82 -17.55
C GLN A 198 -13.03 22.41 -16.09
N GLY A 199 -14.00 21.79 -15.42
CA GLY A 199 -13.84 21.30 -14.06
C GLY A 199 -12.81 20.18 -13.97
N VAL A 200 -12.17 20.08 -12.82
CA VAL A 200 -11.24 18.98 -12.50
C VAL A 200 -12.00 17.80 -11.90
N ASP A 201 -11.65 16.59 -12.31
CA ASP A 201 -12.18 15.34 -11.78
C ASP A 201 -11.85 15.21 -10.28
N ARG A 202 -12.88 14.94 -9.48
CA ARG A 202 -12.78 14.75 -8.02
C ARG A 202 -12.90 13.28 -7.61
N GLY A 203 -13.00 12.38 -8.58
CA GLY A 203 -13.17 10.94 -8.45
C GLY A 203 -14.34 10.45 -9.30
N GLY A 204 -14.14 9.35 -10.02
CA GLY A 204 -15.16 8.78 -10.90
C GLY A 204 -15.25 9.42 -12.29
N GLY A 205 -14.25 10.19 -12.71
CA GLY A 205 -14.19 10.80 -14.05
C GLY A 205 -14.88 12.17 -14.14
N HIS A 206 -15.53 12.64 -13.08
CA HIS A 206 -16.34 13.86 -13.12
C HIS A 206 -15.91 14.89 -12.07
N CYS A 207 -16.21 16.17 -12.34
CA CYS A 207 -16.02 17.23 -11.35
C CYS A 207 -17.13 17.20 -10.28
N LYS A 208 -16.96 17.96 -9.19
CA LYS A 208 -17.96 18.01 -8.10
C LYS A 208 -19.39 18.33 -8.60
N ALA A 209 -19.52 19.23 -9.58
CA ALA A 209 -20.82 19.60 -10.15
C ALA A 209 -21.44 18.46 -10.99
N HIS A 210 -20.62 17.66 -11.66
CA HIS A 210 -21.06 16.52 -12.47
C HIS A 210 -21.04 15.20 -11.68
N GLY A 211 -21.18 15.25 -10.35
CA GLY A 211 -21.29 14.06 -9.50
C GLY A 211 -19.97 13.43 -9.07
N GLY A 212 -18.84 14.10 -9.31
CA GLY A 212 -17.51 13.66 -8.93
C GLY A 212 -17.25 13.68 -7.42
N GLY A 213 -16.45 12.71 -6.97
CA GLY A 213 -16.08 12.52 -5.57
C GLY A 213 -16.85 11.38 -4.88
N LYS A 214 -16.34 10.94 -3.73
CA LYS A 214 -16.98 9.86 -2.96
C LYS A 214 -18.24 10.38 -2.25
N LYS A 215 -19.35 9.71 -2.51
CA LYS A 215 -20.61 9.89 -1.76
C LYS A 215 -20.50 9.18 -0.41
N CYS A 216 -21.32 9.63 0.53
CA CYS A 216 -21.46 9.00 1.83
C CYS A 216 -21.80 7.52 1.69
N SER A 217 -21.15 6.68 2.50
CA SER A 217 -21.41 5.24 2.54
C SER A 217 -22.77 4.89 3.15
N HIS A 218 -23.47 5.83 3.78
CA HIS A 218 -24.81 5.60 4.31
C HIS A 218 -25.78 5.33 3.14
N PRO A 219 -26.57 4.24 3.17
CA PRO A 219 -27.29 3.72 2.01
C PRO A 219 -28.27 4.71 1.36
N THR A 220 -28.75 5.68 2.13
CA THR A 220 -29.70 6.72 1.67
C THR A 220 -29.06 8.10 1.49
N CYS A 221 -27.77 8.26 1.79
CA CYS A 221 -27.14 9.57 1.79
C CYS A 221 -26.40 9.85 0.47
N ARG A 222 -26.81 10.92 -0.20
CA ARG A 222 -26.17 11.39 -1.45
C ARG A 222 -25.16 12.52 -1.22
N GLN A 223 -24.94 12.91 0.03
CA GLN A 223 -23.97 13.95 0.38
C GLN A 223 -22.54 13.45 0.16
N TRP A 224 -21.64 14.40 -0.11
CA TRP A 224 -20.22 14.11 -0.25
C TRP A 224 -19.57 13.82 1.11
N VAL A 225 -18.59 12.92 1.12
CA VAL A 225 -17.81 12.61 2.34
C VAL A 225 -16.85 13.76 2.67
N LEU A 226 -16.67 14.03 3.97
CA LEU A 226 -15.60 14.92 4.45
C LEU A 226 -14.27 14.16 4.63
N GLY A 227 -14.37 12.87 4.97
CA GLY A 227 -13.26 11.96 5.21
C GLY A 227 -13.77 10.69 5.91
N GLY A 228 -13.08 9.55 5.76
CA GLY A 228 -13.49 8.31 6.46
C GLY A 228 -14.75 7.61 5.93
N GLY A 229 -15.33 8.06 4.80
CA GLY A 229 -16.47 7.41 4.15
C GLY A 229 -17.85 7.97 4.53
N LEU A 230 -17.93 8.93 5.46
CA LEU A 230 -19.20 9.51 5.91
C LEU A 230 -19.24 11.03 5.69
N CYS A 231 -20.43 11.59 5.54
CA CYS A 231 -20.67 13.04 5.46
C CYS A 231 -20.83 13.65 6.86
N SER A 232 -20.89 14.97 6.98
CA SER A 232 -21.03 15.67 8.27
C SER A 232 -22.21 15.20 9.13
N GLN A 233 -23.32 14.80 8.51
CA GLN A 233 -24.53 14.33 9.21
C GLN A 233 -24.46 12.86 9.64
N HIS A 234 -23.56 12.09 9.05
CA HIS A 234 -23.38 10.67 9.35
C HIS A 234 -22.00 10.40 9.96
N LEU A 235 -21.26 11.43 10.37
CA LEU A 235 -20.10 11.21 11.22
C LEU A 235 -20.63 10.73 12.56
N PRO A 236 -20.17 9.57 13.08
CA PRO A 236 -20.46 9.22 14.45
C PRO A 236 -19.91 10.31 15.36
N ASP A 237 -20.65 10.66 16.40
CA ASP A 237 -20.20 11.58 17.44
C ASP A 237 -18.79 11.20 17.90
N PRO A 238 -17.92 12.16 18.23
CA PRO A 238 -16.55 11.85 18.60
C PRO A 238 -16.55 10.99 19.87
N ILE A 239 -16.47 9.67 19.68
CA ILE A 239 -15.97 8.77 20.71
C ILE A 239 -14.60 9.34 21.07
N GLN A 240 -14.39 9.64 22.34
CA GLN A 240 -13.13 10.09 22.92
C GLN A 240 -12.05 9.01 22.73
N SER A 241 -11.63 8.76 21.49
CA SER A 241 -10.54 7.85 21.20
C SER A 241 -9.26 8.60 21.53
N ASN A 242 -8.59 8.18 22.60
CA ASN A 242 -7.23 8.58 22.94
C ASN A 242 -6.32 8.36 21.72
N ARG A 243 -6.16 9.40 20.91
CA ARG A 243 -5.26 9.42 19.77
C ARG A 243 -4.46 10.69 19.86
N SER A 244 -3.22 10.55 20.34
CA SER A 244 -2.19 11.59 20.28
C SER A 244 -2.08 12.17 18.87
N THR A 245 -2.70 13.33 18.65
CA THR A 245 -2.45 14.19 17.49
C THR A 245 -1.57 15.33 17.94
N LYS A 246 -0.37 15.43 17.35
CA LYS A 246 0.47 16.62 17.40
C LYS A 246 -0.38 17.86 17.05
N VAL A 247 -0.69 18.66 18.05
CA VAL A 247 -1.31 19.97 17.89
C VAL A 247 -0.32 20.88 17.17
N THR A 248 -0.68 21.33 15.98
CA THR A 248 -0.03 22.46 15.32
C THR A 248 -0.35 23.72 16.12
N LYS A 249 0.68 24.31 16.71
CA LYS A 249 0.61 25.54 17.50
C LYS A 249 0.41 26.73 16.54
N THR A 250 -0.83 27.16 16.35
CA THR A 250 -1.13 28.47 15.77
C THR A 250 -1.15 29.48 16.91
N ILE A 251 -0.13 30.35 16.92
CA ILE A 251 0.01 31.46 17.86
C ILE A 251 -1.00 32.53 17.46
N ILE A 252 -2.02 32.78 18.29
CA ILE A 252 -2.74 34.05 18.30
C ILE A 252 -2.06 34.91 19.36
N LYS A 253 -1.46 36.01 18.92
CA LYS A 253 -0.98 37.10 19.77
C LYS A 253 -2.19 37.94 20.17
N GLN A 254 -2.52 38.05 21.46
CA GLN A 254 -3.16 39.24 22.01
C GLN A 254 -2.62 39.51 23.42
N ALA A 255 -2.38 40.80 23.68
CA ALA A 255 -1.69 41.39 24.82
C ALA A 255 -2.65 41.58 26.03
N PRO A 256 -2.15 42.01 27.21
CA PRO A 256 -2.78 41.76 28.50
C PRO A 256 -3.67 42.92 28.97
N GLU A 257 -4.69 42.62 29.77
CA GLU A 257 -5.33 43.58 30.66
C GLU A 257 -5.53 42.99 32.06
N GLN A 258 -5.54 43.92 33.02
CA GLN A 258 -5.06 43.77 34.39
C GLN A 258 -6.14 43.31 35.38
N ALA A 259 -5.64 42.94 36.57
CA ALA A 259 -6.36 42.45 37.73
C ALA A 259 -7.33 43.46 38.38
N THR A 260 -8.44 42.95 38.92
CA THR A 260 -9.14 43.51 40.10
C THR A 260 -9.90 42.38 40.85
N THR A 261 -10.12 42.64 42.14
CA THR A 261 -10.36 41.77 43.31
C THR A 261 -11.82 41.32 43.56
N PRO A 262 -12.10 40.42 44.54
CA PRO A 262 -13.45 39.89 44.85
C PRO A 262 -14.19 40.69 45.93
N PRO A 263 -15.49 40.38 46.19
CA PRO A 263 -15.87 40.04 47.58
C PRO A 263 -17.01 39.01 47.75
N ASP A 264 -17.25 38.73 49.04
CA ASP A 264 -17.92 37.62 49.74
C ASP A 264 -19.47 37.46 49.69
N SER A 265 -19.89 36.22 50.00
CA SER A 265 -21.03 35.75 50.82
C SER A 265 -22.50 36.01 50.42
N ILE A 266 -23.36 34.98 50.56
CA ILE A 266 -24.54 34.89 51.46
C ILE A 266 -25.18 33.48 51.40
N ALA A 267 -25.84 33.15 52.51
CA ALA A 267 -26.28 31.87 53.09
C ALA A 267 -27.39 31.04 52.40
N THR A 268 -27.51 29.81 52.92
CA THR A 268 -28.52 28.73 52.77
C THR A 268 -29.89 29.07 53.40
N PRO A 269 -30.97 28.27 53.18
CA PRO A 269 -31.27 27.12 54.08
C PRO A 269 -31.95 25.86 53.47
N SER A 270 -31.58 24.70 54.05
CA SER A 270 -32.38 23.54 54.55
C SER A 270 -33.30 22.64 53.70
N ALA A 271 -32.84 21.37 53.53
CA ALA A 271 -33.48 20.06 53.82
C ALA A 271 -34.72 19.55 53.02
N PRO A 272 -35.02 18.22 52.92
CA PRO A 272 -34.54 17.09 53.73
C PRO A 272 -34.11 15.80 52.96
N LEU A 273 -33.83 14.79 53.78
CA LEU A 273 -33.18 13.50 53.61
C LEU A 273 -33.88 12.50 52.67
N LEU A 274 -33.09 11.68 51.96
CA LEU A 274 -33.49 10.32 51.56
C LEU A 274 -32.31 9.36 51.64
N THR A 275 -32.38 8.52 52.67
CA THR A 275 -31.59 7.31 52.92
C THR A 275 -32.01 6.23 51.92
N SER A 276 -31.09 5.62 51.17
CA SER A 276 -31.26 4.27 50.55
C SER A 276 -29.95 3.70 50.00
N ILE A 277 -29.29 2.88 50.82
CA ILE A 277 -28.76 1.53 50.52
C ILE A 277 -28.05 1.32 49.16
N LEU A 278 -26.72 1.24 49.20
CA LEU A 278 -25.87 0.62 48.17
C LEU A 278 -25.79 -0.90 48.41
N PRO A 279 -26.05 -1.77 47.42
CA PRO A 279 -25.51 -3.12 47.43
C PRO A 279 -24.09 -3.12 46.85
N SER A 280 -23.14 -3.63 47.63
CA SER A 280 -21.78 -3.96 47.24
C SER A 280 -21.77 -5.01 46.12
N ALA A 281 -20.97 -4.75 45.08
CA ALA A 281 -20.72 -5.69 43.98
C ALA A 281 -20.07 -7.00 44.48
N PRO A 282 -20.41 -8.17 43.93
CA PRO A 282 -19.71 -9.41 44.25
C PRO A 282 -18.34 -9.48 43.56
N ASP A 283 -17.40 -10.03 44.33
CA ASP A 283 -15.99 -10.26 44.01
C ASP A 283 -15.82 -11.22 42.81
N VAL A 284 -15.05 -10.81 41.81
CA VAL A 284 -14.83 -11.52 40.54
C VAL A 284 -13.92 -12.75 40.72
N ASP A 285 -13.20 -12.87 41.84
CA ASP A 285 -12.25 -13.97 42.06
C ASP A 285 -12.90 -15.33 42.40
N GLN A 286 -14.13 -15.35 42.94
CA GLN A 286 -14.80 -16.63 43.25
C GLN A 286 -15.37 -17.35 42.02
N TYR A 287 -15.68 -16.62 40.94
CA TYR A 287 -16.17 -17.22 39.70
C TYR A 287 -15.07 -17.97 38.94
N ILE A 288 -13.81 -17.50 39.05
CA ILE A 288 -12.67 -18.07 38.34
C ILE A 288 -12.20 -19.39 38.98
N GLN A 289 -12.26 -19.51 40.30
CA GLN A 289 -11.90 -20.78 40.97
C GLN A 289 -12.91 -21.91 40.73
N HIS A 290 -14.21 -21.59 40.62
CA HIS A 290 -15.24 -22.61 40.37
C HIS A 290 -15.18 -23.19 38.94
N GLN A 291 -14.68 -22.43 37.96
CA GLN A 291 -14.51 -22.93 36.58
C GLN A 291 -13.26 -23.81 36.42
N TYR A 292 -12.22 -23.60 37.25
CA TYR A 292 -10.97 -24.37 37.19
C TYR A 292 -11.06 -25.75 37.86
N SER A 293 -11.97 -25.97 38.83
CA SER A 293 -12.11 -27.27 39.50
C SER A 293 -12.92 -28.31 38.70
N GLN A 294 -13.72 -27.87 37.72
CA GLN A 294 -14.59 -28.74 36.92
C GLN A 294 -13.88 -29.34 35.69
N GLN A 295 -12.66 -28.91 35.35
CA GLN A 295 -11.91 -29.41 34.18
C GLN A 295 -10.89 -30.53 34.48
N GLN A 296 -10.78 -30.99 35.74
CA GLN A 296 -9.80 -32.03 36.11
C GLN A 296 -10.38 -33.43 36.39
N GLN A 297 -11.55 -33.77 35.85
CA GLN A 297 -12.09 -35.12 35.96
C GLN A 297 -12.48 -35.69 34.59
N SER A 298 -11.97 -36.90 34.30
CA SER A 298 -12.07 -37.75 33.10
C SER A 298 -10.98 -37.45 32.04
N VAL A 299 -10.06 -38.34 31.66
CA VAL A 299 -10.02 -39.82 31.58
C VAL A 299 -8.56 -40.36 31.64
N PRO A 300 -8.35 -41.64 31.99
CA PRO A 300 -7.03 -42.21 32.32
C PRO A 300 -6.24 -42.73 31.09
N PHE A 301 -4.91 -42.74 31.25
CA PHE A 301 -3.91 -43.20 30.29
C PHE A 301 -3.47 -44.63 30.65
N GLU A 302 -3.66 -45.60 29.73
CA GLU A 302 -3.10 -46.95 29.83
C GLU A 302 -1.95 -47.11 28.82
N PRO A 303 -0.79 -47.69 29.19
CA PRO A 303 0.36 -47.82 28.31
C PRO A 303 0.40 -49.20 27.64
N SER A 304 0.42 -49.26 26.30
CA SER A 304 0.64 -50.50 25.56
C SER A 304 2.00 -50.51 24.84
N HIS A 305 2.91 -51.28 25.44
CA HIS A 305 3.83 -52.23 24.83
C HIS A 305 4.66 -51.83 23.60
N ARG A 306 5.96 -51.66 23.87
CA ARG A 306 7.08 -51.67 22.93
C ARG A 306 7.38 -53.12 22.53
N GLN A 307 7.26 -53.47 21.25
CA GLN A 307 7.88 -54.68 20.70
C GLN A 307 8.73 -54.32 19.47
N SER A 308 10.01 -54.64 19.60
CA SER A 308 11.04 -54.63 18.56
C SER A 308 10.83 -55.77 17.59
N LEU A 309 10.91 -55.50 16.29
CA LEU A 309 11.19 -56.47 15.21
C LEU A 309 12.06 -55.72 14.19
N THR A 310 13.39 -55.82 14.28
CA THR A 310 14.28 -56.75 13.54
C THR A 310 14.17 -56.64 12.02
N ASP A 311 15.24 -56.08 11.44
CA ASP A 311 15.70 -56.19 10.06
C ASP A 311 15.46 -57.58 9.44
N GLN A 312 14.90 -57.60 8.23
CA GLN A 312 15.23 -58.61 7.20
C GLN A 312 14.82 -58.17 5.79
N HIS A 313 15.84 -58.04 4.95
CA HIS A 313 15.94 -58.39 3.52
C HIS A 313 14.87 -57.94 2.51
N VAL A 314 15.31 -57.17 1.50
CA VAL A 314 15.06 -57.48 0.07
C VAL A 314 16.32 -57.11 -0.73
N GLN A 315 16.95 -58.14 -1.31
CA GLN A 315 17.63 -58.08 -2.61
C GLN A 315 16.56 -58.26 -3.69
#